data_AF-A0A5E4QZ57-F1
#
_entry.id   AF-A0A5E4QZ57-F1
#
_cell.length_a   1.000
_cell.length_b   1.000
_cell.length_c   1.000
_cell.angle_alpha   90.00
_cell.angle_beta   90.00
_cell.angle_gamma   90.00
#
_symmetry.space_group_name_H-M   'P 1'
#
loop_
_entity.id
_entity.type
_entity.pdbx_description
1 polymer ?
#
loop_
_entity_poly.entity_id
_entity_poly.type
_entity_poly.pdbx_seq_one_letter_code
_entity_poly.pdbx_strand_id
1 'polypeptide(L)'
;MGASQSTRKLSVDNENAVQLSPEALNRIQAQLTANQQQEQSTPPPQPPTQYAPPPVYYDSQKRQDAAAEEAYWARRIENLKRAHEKINSGMQLEYEKTLKDANKLFDMVQADKIVLECYSANPNKSLLCSVIVNQFNDCHHALVLSIKV
;
A
#
# COMPACT_ATOMS: atom_id res chain seq x y z
N MET A 1 52.50 -22.15 -17.24
CA MET A 1 51.87 -21.13 -18.11
C MET A 1 50.36 -21.26 -18.00
N GLY A 2 49.70 -20.29 -17.34
CA GLY A 2 48.29 -19.90 -17.53
C GLY A 2 47.16 -20.88 -17.18
N ALA A 3 46.51 -20.69 -16.03
CA ALA A 3 45.12 -21.10 -15.80
C ALA A 3 44.27 -19.84 -15.58
N SER A 4 43.65 -19.33 -16.65
CA SER A 4 42.71 -18.21 -16.59
C SER A 4 41.39 -18.67 -15.96
N GLN A 5 41.10 -18.19 -14.75
CA GLN A 5 39.77 -18.29 -14.16
C GLN A 5 38.89 -17.19 -14.77
N SER A 6 37.86 -17.59 -15.52
CA SER A 6 36.91 -16.70 -16.16
C SER A 6 35.83 -16.26 -15.16
N THR A 7 35.94 -15.06 -14.61
CA THR A 7 34.86 -14.43 -13.82
C THR A 7 33.78 -13.94 -14.77
N ARG A 8 32.72 -14.73 -14.98
CA ARG A 8 31.55 -14.26 -15.74
C ARG A 8 30.79 -13.22 -14.91
N LYS A 9 30.57 -12.04 -15.47
CA LYS A 9 29.71 -11.00 -14.87
C LYS A 9 28.25 -11.40 -15.07
N LEU A 10 27.55 -11.69 -13.98
CA LEU A 10 26.10 -11.87 -13.95
C LEU A 10 25.45 -10.49 -13.88
N SER A 11 24.71 -10.08 -14.91
CA SER A 11 23.81 -8.93 -14.85
C SER A 11 22.41 -9.43 -14.51
N VAL A 12 21.86 -8.97 -13.39
CA VAL A 12 20.49 -9.24 -12.97
C VAL A 12 19.68 -7.99 -13.34
N ASP A 13 18.87 -8.09 -14.39
CA ASP A 13 17.83 -7.09 -14.68
C ASP A 13 16.60 -7.42 -13.83
N ASN A 14 16.18 -6.47 -12.99
CA ASN A 14 15.01 -6.60 -12.14
C ASN A 14 13.96 -5.55 -12.55
N GLU A 15 12.96 -5.99 -13.29
CA GLU A 15 11.95 -5.15 -13.93
C GLU A 15 10.94 -4.58 -12.90
N ASN A 16 10.95 -5.09 -11.66
CA ASN A 16 10.13 -4.64 -10.53
C ASN A 16 10.95 -3.91 -9.45
N ALA A 17 11.91 -3.07 -9.85
CA ALA A 17 12.78 -2.35 -8.93
C ALA A 17 11.98 -1.41 -8.01
N VAL A 18 12.03 -1.67 -6.70
CA VAL A 18 11.53 -0.77 -5.67
C VAL A 18 12.37 0.51 -5.69
N GLN A 19 11.77 1.65 -6.01
CA GLN A 19 12.45 2.94 -6.00
C GLN A 19 12.78 3.32 -4.55
N LEU A 20 14.06 3.23 -4.19
CA LEU A 20 14.55 3.65 -2.87
C LEU A 20 14.96 5.12 -2.89
N SER A 21 14.77 5.81 -1.76
CA SER A 21 15.26 7.18 -1.62
C SER A 21 16.80 7.22 -1.69
N PRO A 22 17.41 8.32 -2.16
CA PRO A 22 18.86 8.46 -2.27
C PRO A 22 19.59 8.23 -0.94
N GLU A 23 18.94 8.59 0.16
CA GLU A 23 19.46 8.41 1.51
C GLU A 23 19.53 6.93 1.92
N ALA A 24 18.55 6.12 1.51
CA ALA A 24 18.58 4.67 1.75
C ALA A 24 19.71 3.99 0.98
N LEU A 25 19.95 4.41 -0.27
CA LEU A 25 21.05 3.90 -1.09
C LEU A 25 22.41 4.20 -0.46
N ASN A 26 22.62 5.42 0.04
CA ASN A 26 23.87 5.79 0.72
C ASN A 26 24.13 4.94 1.98
N ARG A 27 23.08 4.62 2.76
CA ARG A 27 23.21 3.75 3.94
C ARG A 27 23.61 2.32 3.56
N ILE A 28 23.03 1.78 2.49
CA ILE A 28 23.35 0.43 2.00
C ILE A 28 24.81 0.40 1.50
N GLN A 29 25.22 1.40 0.72
CA GLN A 29 26.59 1.50 0.21
C GLN A 29 27.63 1.60 1.35
N ALA A 30 27.34 2.39 2.38
CA ALA A 30 28.21 2.53 3.54
C ALA A 30 28.38 1.21 4.30
N GLN A 31 27.30 0.43 4.48
CA GLN A 31 27.37 -0.88 5.13
C GLN A 31 28.14 -1.91 4.31
N LEU A 32 27.96 -1.93 2.99
CA LEU A 32 28.73 -2.82 2.10
C LEU A 32 30.23 -2.53 2.15
N THR A 33 30.61 -1.26 2.24
CA THR A 33 32.02 -0.84 2.33
C THR A 33 32.62 -1.18 3.69
N ALA A 34 31.84 -1.02 4.77
CA ALA A 34 32.26 -1.40 6.13
C ALA A 34 32.49 -2.92 6.27
N ASN A 35 31.63 -3.75 5.66
CA ASN A 35 31.80 -5.21 5.67
C ASN A 35 33.04 -5.66 4.88
N GLN A 36 33.33 -5.03 3.73
CA GLN A 36 34.54 -5.34 2.96
C GLN A 36 35.83 -4.98 3.71
N GLN A 37 35.81 -3.94 4.56
CA GLN A 37 36.95 -3.57 5.40
C GLN A 37 37.16 -4.52 6.59
N GLN A 38 36.09 -5.16 7.09
CA GLN A 38 36.20 -6.18 8.15
C GLN A 38 36.73 -7.53 7.63
N GLU A 39 36.62 -7.83 6.34
CA GLU A 39 37.20 -9.05 5.75
C GLU A 39 38.73 -8.99 5.57
N GLN A 40 39.37 -7.84 5.81
CA GLN A 40 40.81 -7.66 5.57
C GLN A 40 41.71 -7.77 6.82
N SER A 41 41.13 -8.01 8.00
CA SER A 41 41.86 -8.22 9.27
C SER A 41 41.74 -9.66 9.77
N THR A 42 42.16 -10.63 8.96
CA THR A 42 42.37 -12.01 9.44
C THR A 42 43.67 -12.13 10.26
N PRO A 43 43.65 -12.71 11.48
CA PRO A 43 44.88 -13.11 12.17
C PRO A 43 45.63 -14.21 11.40
N PRO A 44 46.95 -14.42 11.64
CA PRO A 44 47.76 -15.36 10.88
C PRO A 44 47.19 -16.80 10.93
N PRO A 45 47.43 -17.63 9.89
CA PRO A 45 46.79 -18.92 9.73
C PRO A 45 47.19 -19.87 10.86
N GLN A 46 46.21 -20.29 11.65
CA GLN A 46 46.36 -21.37 12.62
C GLN A 46 46.37 -22.73 11.89
N PRO A 47 47.12 -23.73 12.38
CA PRO A 47 47.14 -25.07 11.79
C PRO A 47 45.74 -25.69 11.77
N PRO A 48 45.41 -26.56 10.79
CA PRO A 48 44.07 -27.09 10.62
C PRO A 48 43.66 -27.92 11.83
N THR A 49 42.71 -27.40 12.60
CA THR A 49 41.97 -28.18 13.58
C THR A 49 41.16 -29.24 12.86
N GLN A 50 41.39 -30.52 13.18
CA GLN A 50 40.51 -31.60 12.75
C GLN A 50 39.15 -31.40 13.42
N TYR A 51 38.19 -30.86 12.67
CA TYR A 51 36.81 -30.76 13.13
C TYR A 51 36.19 -32.16 13.17
N ALA A 52 35.91 -32.66 14.36
CA ALA A 52 35.00 -33.79 14.52
C ALA A 52 33.60 -33.39 14.01
N PRO A 53 32.89 -34.28 13.28
CA PRO A 53 31.55 -33.96 12.81
C PRO A 53 30.62 -33.66 13.99
N PRO A 54 29.78 -32.61 13.92
CA PRO A 54 28.87 -32.28 15.00
C PRO A 54 27.89 -33.44 15.27
N PRO A 55 27.48 -33.65 16.53
CA PRO A 55 26.56 -34.72 16.88
C PRO A 55 25.19 -34.51 16.18
N VAL A 56 24.61 -35.59 15.66
CA VAL A 56 23.35 -35.61 14.85
C VAL A 56 22.17 -34.90 15.54
N TYR A 57 22.16 -34.86 16.88
CA TYR A 57 21.15 -34.13 17.65
C TYR A 57 21.17 -32.61 17.38
N TYR A 58 22.35 -32.04 17.09
CA TYR A 58 22.53 -30.62 16.75
C TYR A 58 21.77 -30.23 15.48
N ASP A 59 21.73 -31.12 14.49
CA ASP A 59 20.97 -30.89 13.24
C ASP A 59 19.46 -31.00 13.42
N SER A 60 19.00 -31.84 14.37
CA SER A 60 17.57 -31.95 14.68
C SER A 60 17.08 -30.68 15.37
N GLN A 61 17.84 -30.18 16.35
CA GLN A 61 17.47 -28.98 17.09
C GLN A 61 17.50 -27.74 16.18
N LYS A 62 18.54 -27.61 15.34
CA LYS A 62 18.63 -26.54 14.35
C LYS A 62 17.45 -26.53 13.35
N ARG A 63 16.96 -27.71 12.95
CA ARG A 63 15.76 -27.80 12.08
C ARG A 63 14.49 -27.39 12.79
N GLN A 64 14.34 -27.75 14.07
CA GLN A 64 13.19 -27.34 14.88
C GLN A 64 13.20 -25.82 15.10
N ASP A 65 14.36 -25.24 15.40
CA ASP A 65 14.53 -23.81 15.57
C ASP A 65 14.20 -23.06 14.27
N ALA A 66 14.71 -23.53 13.12
CA ALA A 66 14.40 -22.95 11.82
C ALA A 66 12.90 -23.04 11.47
N ALA A 67 12.24 -24.16 11.77
CA ALA A 67 10.81 -24.31 11.55
C ALA A 67 9.97 -23.39 12.46
N ALA A 68 10.41 -23.19 13.71
CA ALA A 68 9.76 -22.27 14.64
C ALA A 68 9.91 -20.80 14.18
N GLU A 69 11.08 -20.42 13.67
CA GLU A 69 11.32 -19.10 13.09
C GLU A 69 10.46 -18.86 11.84
N GLU A 70 10.37 -19.84 10.94
CA GLU A 70 9.55 -19.74 9.74
C GLU A 70 8.05 -19.58 10.09
N ALA A 71 7.55 -20.35 11.07
CA ALA A 71 6.19 -20.22 11.56
C ALA A 71 5.91 -18.84 12.20
N TYR A 72 6.87 -18.29 12.94
CA TYR A 72 6.77 -16.95 13.51
C TYR A 72 6.64 -15.88 12.42
N TRP A 73 7.54 -15.91 11.43
CA TRP A 73 7.53 -14.94 10.33
C TRP A 73 6.29 -15.08 9.46
N ALA A 74 5.84 -16.30 9.17
CA ALA A 74 4.60 -16.55 8.43
C ALA A 74 3.39 -15.91 9.14
N ARG A 75 3.26 -16.14 10.46
CA ARG A 75 2.18 -15.55 11.26
C ARG A 75 2.26 -14.01 11.31
N ARG A 76 3.47 -13.46 11.42
CA ARG A 76 3.69 -12.01 11.41
C ARG A 76 3.25 -11.38 10.09
N ILE A 77 3.63 -12.00 8.97
CA ILE A 77 3.28 -11.56 7.62
C ILE A 77 1.76 -11.65 7.41
N GLU A 78 1.15 -12.75 7.82
CA GLU A 78 -0.30 -12.92 7.72
C GLU A 78 -1.06 -11.84 8.52
N ASN A 79 -0.63 -11.56 9.75
CA ASN A 79 -1.23 -10.50 10.57
C ASN A 79 -1.12 -9.13 9.89
N LEU A 80 0.02 -8.83 9.26
CA LEU A 80 0.21 -7.58 8.50
C LEU A 80 -0.72 -7.52 7.29
N LYS A 81 -0.85 -8.62 6.54
CA LYS A 81 -1.77 -8.70 5.40
C LYS A 81 -3.22 -8.47 5.81
N ARG A 82 -3.68 -9.14 6.88
CA ARG A 82 -5.05 -8.95 7.42
C ARG A 82 -5.30 -7.51 7.88
N ALA A 83 -4.31 -6.89 8.54
CA ALA A 83 -4.42 -5.50 8.97
C ALA A 83 -4.53 -4.54 7.78
N HIS A 84 -3.71 -4.75 6.75
CA HIS A 84 -3.75 -3.96 5.51
C HIS A 84 -5.08 -4.14 4.76
N GLU A 85 -5.56 -5.38 4.63
CA GLU A 85 -6.84 -5.68 4.00
C GLU A 85 -8.00 -5.00 4.73
N LYS A 86 -8.00 -5.03 6.07
CA LYS A 86 -9.01 -4.34 6.90
C LYS A 86 -9.03 -2.83 6.69
N ILE A 87 -7.86 -2.20 6.53
CA ILE A 87 -7.76 -0.76 6.24
C ILE A 87 -8.35 -0.48 4.85
N ASN A 88 -7.99 -1.29 3.86
CA ASN A 88 -8.44 -1.10 2.48
C ASN A 88 -9.94 -1.33 2.30
N SER A 89 -10.55 -2.26 3.05
CA SER A 89 -12.00 -2.47 2.98
C SER A 89 -12.79 -1.25 3.47
N GLY A 90 -12.28 -0.54 4.48
CA GLY A 90 -12.93 0.71 4.95
C GLY A 90 -12.82 1.84 3.92
N MET A 91 -11.68 1.93 3.24
CA MET A 91 -11.43 2.97 2.24
C MET A 91 -12.39 2.89 1.05
N GLN A 92 -12.66 1.68 0.53
CA GLN A 92 -13.58 1.51 -0.61
C GLN A 92 -15.02 1.91 -0.25
N LEU A 93 -15.47 1.54 0.95
CA LEU A 93 -16.81 1.90 1.43
C LEU A 93 -16.98 3.41 1.57
N GLU A 94 -16.01 4.10 2.18
CA GLU A 94 -16.06 5.56 2.31
C GLU A 94 -15.93 6.27 0.95
N TYR A 95 -15.13 5.72 0.03
CA TYR A 95 -15.04 6.24 -1.34
C TYR A 95 -16.38 6.15 -2.09
N GLU A 96 -17.04 4.98 -2.06
CA GLU A 96 -18.35 4.81 -2.70
C GLU A 96 -19.41 5.70 -2.07
N LYS A 97 -19.41 5.82 -0.74
CA LYS A 97 -20.31 6.72 -0.01
C LYS A 97 -20.11 8.17 -0.42
N THR A 98 -18.86 8.66 -0.41
CA THR A 98 -18.54 10.04 -0.79
C THR A 98 -18.87 10.33 -2.25
N LEU A 99 -18.66 9.38 -3.17
CA LEU A 99 -19.11 9.50 -4.55
C LEU A 99 -20.62 9.64 -4.67
N LYS A 100 -21.37 8.82 -3.92
CA LYS A 100 -22.83 8.86 -3.92
C LYS A 100 -23.34 10.21 -3.40
N ASP A 101 -22.75 10.70 -2.31
CA ASP A 101 -23.12 11.99 -1.73
C ASP A 101 -22.76 13.16 -2.66
N ALA A 102 -21.60 13.11 -3.33
CA ALA A 102 -21.18 14.10 -4.32
C ALA A 102 -22.12 14.14 -5.53
N ASN A 103 -22.51 12.99 -6.07
CA ASN A 103 -23.49 12.92 -7.17
C ASN A 103 -24.85 13.49 -6.75
N LYS A 104 -25.31 13.19 -5.53
CA LYS A 104 -26.56 13.73 -4.98
C LYS A 104 -26.52 15.25 -4.87
N LEU A 105 -25.38 15.82 -4.46
CA LEU A 105 -25.17 17.27 -4.43
C LEU A 105 -25.16 17.87 -5.84
N PHE A 106 -24.52 17.20 -6.80
CA PHE A 106 -24.48 17.64 -8.19
C PHE A 106 -25.87 17.69 -8.84
N ASP A 107 -26.71 16.68 -8.60
CA ASP A 107 -28.08 16.63 -9.11
C ASP A 107 -28.94 17.79 -8.56
N MET A 108 -28.71 18.21 -7.32
CA MET A 108 -29.39 19.39 -6.76
C MET A 108 -28.99 20.69 -7.45
N VAL A 109 -27.69 20.88 -7.72
CA VAL A 109 -27.20 22.07 -8.44
C VAL A 109 -27.80 22.15 -9.85
N GLN A 110 -27.99 21.00 -10.51
CA GLN A 110 -28.70 20.94 -11.79
C GLN A 110 -30.19 21.30 -11.65
N ALA A 111 -30.84 20.85 -10.58
CA ALA A 111 -32.25 21.18 -10.32
C ALA A 111 -32.45 22.69 -10.04
N ASP A 112 -31.52 23.33 -9.32
CA ASP A 112 -31.52 24.79 -9.13
C ASP A 112 -31.50 25.55 -10.45
N LYS A 113 -30.67 25.08 -11.40
CA LYS A 113 -30.57 25.68 -12.73
C LYS A 113 -31.91 25.59 -13.48
N ILE A 114 -32.62 24.47 -13.39
CA ILE A 114 -33.93 24.28 -14.04
C ILE A 114 -34.97 25.24 -13.44
N VAL A 115 -34.97 25.42 -12.11
CA VAL A 115 -35.85 26.38 -11.43
C VAL A 115 -35.58 27.80 -11.90
N LEU A 116 -34.30 28.20 -11.95
CA LEU A 116 -33.86 29.51 -12.42
C LEU A 116 -34.22 29.77 -13.88
N GLU A 117 -34.05 28.78 -14.76
CA GLU A 117 -34.45 28.86 -16.17
C GLU A 117 -35.96 29.03 -16.33
N CYS A 118 -36.78 28.37 -15.51
CA CYS A 118 -38.22 28.56 -15.57
C CYS A 118 -38.62 30.01 -15.24
N TYR A 119 -38.02 30.60 -14.21
CA TYR A 119 -38.30 31.99 -13.84
C TYR A 119 -37.79 32.99 -14.86
N SER A 120 -36.61 32.74 -15.46
CA SER A 120 -36.05 33.63 -16.49
C SER A 120 -36.90 33.62 -17.78
N ALA A 121 -37.47 32.47 -18.15
CA ALA A 121 -38.41 32.35 -19.26
C ALA A 121 -39.81 32.94 -18.96
N ASN A 122 -40.18 33.07 -17.68
CA ASN A 122 -41.52 33.47 -17.23
C ASN A 122 -41.50 34.63 -16.20
N PRO A 123 -40.94 35.82 -16.54
CA PRO A 123 -40.64 36.88 -15.56
C PRO A 123 -41.85 37.44 -14.78
N ASN A 124 -43.06 37.32 -15.33
CA ASN A 124 -44.31 37.77 -14.68
C ASN A 124 -45.33 36.63 -14.47
N LYS A 125 -44.90 35.38 -14.65
CA LYS A 125 -45.78 34.20 -14.56
C LYS A 125 -45.18 33.14 -13.65
N SER A 126 -44.75 33.56 -12.47
CA SER A 126 -44.09 32.74 -11.45
C SER A 126 -44.87 31.48 -11.09
N LEU A 127 -46.21 31.54 -11.12
CA LEU A 127 -47.09 30.40 -10.84
C LEU A 127 -46.94 29.24 -11.83
N LEU A 128 -46.46 29.47 -13.06
CA LEU A 128 -46.18 28.40 -14.01
C LEU A 128 -45.00 27.52 -13.57
N CYS A 129 -44.07 28.07 -12.78
CA CYS A 129 -42.91 27.36 -12.25
C CYS A 129 -43.21 26.64 -10.93
N SER A 130 -44.42 26.78 -10.37
CA SER A 130 -44.78 26.23 -9.06
C SER A 130 -44.59 24.71 -8.96
N VAL A 131 -44.92 23.96 -10.01
CA VAL A 131 -44.75 22.50 -10.05
C VAL A 131 -43.26 22.12 -9.93
N ILE A 132 -42.39 22.81 -10.67
CA ILE A 132 -40.94 22.55 -10.68
C ILE A 132 -40.33 22.93 -9.32
N VAL A 133 -40.73 24.07 -8.75
CA VAL A 133 -40.27 24.54 -7.43
C VAL A 133 -40.73 23.61 -6.31
N ASN A 134 -41.97 23.09 -6.37
CA ASN A 134 -42.47 22.14 -5.38
C ASN A 134 -41.70 20.82 -5.44
N GLN A 135 -41.45 20.28 -6.64
CA GLN A 135 -40.61 19.09 -6.81
C GLN A 135 -39.18 19.29 -6.27
N PHE A 136 -38.61 20.47 -6.52
CA PHE A 136 -37.31 20.85 -5.95
C PHE A 136 -37.34 20.86 -4.42
N ASN A 137 -38.35 21.51 -3.82
CA ASN A 137 -38.51 21.58 -2.36
C ASN A 137 -38.72 20.18 -1.74
N ASP A 138 -39.54 19.33 -2.34
CA ASP A 138 -39.79 17.97 -1.87
C ASP A 138 -38.49 17.14 -1.84
N CYS A 139 -37.67 17.28 -2.89
CA CYS A 139 -36.36 16.63 -2.96
C CYS A 139 -35.40 17.16 -1.89
N HIS A 140 -35.39 18.47 -1.65
CA HIS A 140 -34.57 19.10 -0.60
C HIS A 140 -34.99 18.64 0.80
N HIS A 141 -36.29 18.57 1.08
CA HIS A 141 -36.82 18.07 2.36
C HIS A 141 -36.47 16.59 2.58
N ALA A 142 -36.63 15.73 1.57
CA ALA A 142 -36.25 14.32 1.65
C ALA A 142 -34.74 14.13 1.90
N LEU A 143 -33.91 15.01 1.33
CA LEU A 143 -32.46 14.98 1.48
C LEU A 143 -31.99 15.41 2.87
N VAL A 144 -32.52 16.52 3.40
CA VAL A 144 -32.22 17.00 4.75
C VAL A 144 -32.61 15.97 5.82
N LEU A 145 -33.72 15.26 5.61
CA LEU A 145 -34.14 14.16 6.48
C LEU A 145 -33.19 12.95 6.39
N SER A 146 -32.67 12.64 5.20
CA SER A 146 -31.74 11.50 5.01
C SER A 146 -30.33 11.74 5.57
N ILE A 147 -29.92 12.99 5.80
CA ILE A 147 -28.59 13.35 6.34
C ILE A 147 -28.60 13.44 7.88
N LYS A 148 -29.79 13.62 8.49
CA LYS A 148 -29.96 13.73 9.95
C LYS A 148 -30.12 12.38 10.68
N VAL A 149 -30.19 11.27 9.95
CA VAL A 149 -30.26 9.89 10.45
C VAL A 149 -28.92 9.22 10.22
#